data_AF-A0A6C0QZ56-F1
#
_entry.id   AF-A0A6C0QZ56-F1
#
_cell.length_a   1.000
_cell.length_b   1.000
_cell.length_c   1.000
_cell.angle_alpha   90.00
_cell.angle_beta   90.00
_cell.angle_gamma   90.00
#
_symmetry.space_group_name_H-M   'P 1'
#
loop_
_entity.id
_entity.type
_entity.pdbx_description
1 polymer ?
#
loop_
_entity_poly.entity_id
_entity_poly.type
_entity_poly.pdbx_seq_one_letter_code
_entity_poly.pdbx_strand_id
1 'polypeptide(L)'
;MQLQLNKPYNFNIATGLIYVFGEKVENYFIVGYDPITSQYELEVWKYPKPLPEEEDVRKGEEMYKPPMSQIDRIRELEEQVKKLQEIIDKLMKEKGF
;
A
#
# COMPACT_ATOMS: atom_id res chain seq x y z
N MET A 1 -24.07 12.22 0.55
CA MET A 1 -23.29 12.27 1.79
C MET A 1 -21.83 12.30 1.37
N GLN A 2 -21.13 13.42 1.55
CA GLN A 2 -19.71 13.56 1.21
C GLN A 2 -18.87 13.12 2.41
N LEU A 3 -17.87 12.27 2.17
CA LEU A 3 -16.83 11.98 3.15
C LEU A 3 -15.84 13.16 3.10
N GLN A 4 -15.91 14.05 4.09
CA GLN A 4 -14.93 15.13 4.26
C GLN A 4 -13.92 14.70 5.31
N LEU A 5 -12.70 14.42 4.89
CA LEU A 5 -11.62 13.97 5.76
C LEU A 5 -10.79 15.19 6.18
N ASN A 6 -11.18 15.81 7.28
CA ASN A 6 -10.58 17.07 7.73
C ASN A 6 -9.21 16.88 8.42
N LYS A 7 -8.17 16.38 7.73
CA LYS A 7 -6.76 16.45 8.21
C LYS A 7 -5.72 16.47 7.08
N PRO A 8 -4.57 17.17 7.27
CA PRO A 8 -3.57 17.44 6.23
C PRO A 8 -2.58 16.29 5.96
N TYR A 9 -3.02 15.04 6.06
CA TYR A 9 -2.19 13.89 5.70
C TYR A 9 -2.55 13.44 4.28
N ASN A 10 -1.56 12.95 3.53
CA ASN A 10 -1.69 12.33 2.20
C ASN A 10 -2.54 11.04 2.30
N PHE A 11 -3.80 11.16 2.70
CA PHE A 11 -4.74 10.08 2.88
C PHE A 11 -5.12 9.55 1.50
N ASN A 12 -4.71 8.33 1.18
CA ASN A 12 -5.13 7.69 -0.07
C ASN A 12 -6.45 6.94 0.14
N ILE A 13 -7.57 7.67 0.02
CA ILE A 13 -8.94 7.11 0.14
C ILE A 13 -9.09 5.83 -0.70
N ALA A 14 -8.53 5.83 -1.92
CA ALA A 14 -8.62 4.69 -2.82
C ALA A 14 -8.01 3.43 -2.20
N THR A 15 -6.80 3.56 -1.63
CA THR A 15 -6.09 2.47 -0.96
C THR A 15 -6.88 1.88 0.20
N GLY A 16 -7.41 2.74 1.08
CA GLY A 16 -8.21 2.26 2.23
C GLY A 16 -9.51 1.57 1.79
N LEU A 17 -10.18 2.07 0.75
CA LEU A 17 -11.37 1.42 0.18
C LEU A 17 -11.04 0.05 -0.44
N ILE A 18 -9.93 -0.05 -1.18
CA ILE A 18 -9.43 -1.31 -1.75
C ILE A 18 -9.09 -2.30 -0.64
N TYR A 19 -8.50 -1.85 0.47
CA TYR A 19 -8.23 -2.73 1.60
C TYR A 19 -9.52 -3.28 2.23
N VAL A 20 -10.50 -2.41 2.48
CA VAL A 20 -11.75 -2.79 3.18
C VAL A 20 -12.64 -3.69 2.33
N PHE A 21 -12.71 -3.45 1.01
CA PHE A 21 -13.64 -4.18 0.13
C PHE A 21 -12.97 -5.10 -0.90
N GLY A 22 -11.65 -5.06 -1.01
CA GLY A 22 -10.85 -5.74 -2.04
C GLY A 22 -10.74 -4.95 -3.35
N GLU A 23 -9.79 -5.35 -4.20
CA GLU A 23 -9.46 -4.73 -5.51
C GLU A 23 -10.69 -4.58 -6.45
N LYS A 24 -11.73 -5.40 -6.26
CA LYS A 24 -12.95 -5.33 -7.07
C LYS A 24 -13.71 -4.00 -6.90
N VAL A 25 -13.43 -3.23 -5.86
CA VAL A 25 -14.10 -1.97 -5.57
C VAL A 25 -13.59 -0.79 -6.41
N GLU A 26 -12.41 -0.92 -7.05
CA GLU A 26 -11.77 0.15 -7.84
C GLU A 26 -12.66 0.71 -8.95
N ASN A 27 -13.48 -0.14 -9.57
CA ASN A 27 -14.39 0.27 -10.66
C ASN A 27 -15.68 0.95 -10.16
N TYR A 28 -15.86 1.05 -8.85
CA TYR A 28 -17.10 1.56 -8.23
C TYR A 28 -16.94 2.93 -7.60
N PHE A 29 -15.75 3.53 -7.63
CA PHE A 29 -15.53 4.86 -7.08
C PHE A 29 -14.61 5.71 -7.95
N ILE A 30 -14.71 7.03 -7.77
CA ILE A 30 -13.81 8.00 -8.37
C ILE A 30 -13.24 8.86 -7.25
N VAL A 31 -11.93 9.01 -7.24
CA VAL A 31 -11.22 9.92 -6.33
C VAL A 31 -10.68 11.09 -7.14
N GLY A 32 -11.05 12.30 -6.75
CA GLY A 32 -10.54 13.54 -7.31
C GLY A 32 -9.43 14.11 -6.43
N TYR A 33 -8.55 14.91 -7.02
CA TYR A 33 -7.56 15.69 -6.27
C TYR A 33 -8.06 17.12 -6.12
N ASP A 34 -8.26 17.58 -4.88
CA ASP A 34 -8.54 18.97 -4.57
C ASP A 34 -7.22 19.75 -4.42
N PRO A 35 -6.88 20.67 -5.35
CA PRO A 35 -5.66 21.45 -5.28
C PRO A 35 -5.66 22.49 -4.16
N ILE A 36 -6.83 22.88 -3.62
CA ILE A 36 -6.94 23.89 -2.56
C ILE A 36 -6.49 23.31 -1.23
N THR A 37 -7.00 22.13 -0.89
CA THR A 37 -6.65 21.42 0.34
C THR A 37 -5.43 20.50 0.17
N SER A 38 -4.98 20.29 -1.08
CA SER A 38 -3.94 19.32 -1.43
C SER A 38 -4.30 17.89 -0.99
N GLN A 39 -5.58 17.54 -1.06
CA GLN A 39 -6.12 16.26 -0.59
C GLN A 39 -6.84 15.52 -1.72
N TYR A 40 -6.89 14.19 -1.59
CA TYR A 40 -7.72 13.36 -2.43
C TYR A 40 -9.09 13.20 -1.79
N GLU A 41 -10.16 13.42 -2.56
CA GLU A 41 -11.55 13.34 -2.10
C GLU A 41 -12.35 12.33 -2.90
N LEU A 42 -13.30 11.67 -2.24
CA LEU A 42 -14.22 10.75 -2.88
C LEU A 42 -15.31 11.54 -3.63
N GLU A 43 -15.25 11.54 -4.96
CA GLU A 43 -16.22 12.24 -5.80
C GLU A 43 -17.45 11.37 -6.08
N VAL A 44 -17.24 10.07 -6.30
CA VAL A 44 -18.30 9.13 -6.72
C VAL A 44 -18.20 7.83 -5.94
N TRP A 45 -19.35 7.32 -5.47
CA TRP A 45 -19.49 5.99 -4.88
C TRP A 45 -20.69 5.26 -5.48
N LYS A 46 -20.44 4.13 -6.13
CA LYS A 46 -21.45 3.29 -6.79
C LYS A 46 -21.44 1.84 -6.31
N TYR A 47 -20.61 1.51 -5.32
CA TYR A 47 -20.55 0.16 -4.79
C TYR A 47 -21.84 -0.14 -4.00
N PRO A 48 -22.45 -1.34 -4.12
CA PRO A 48 -23.74 -1.63 -3.50
C PRO A 48 -23.71 -1.75 -1.97
N LYS A 49 -22.54 -1.59 -1.34
CA LYS A 49 -22.38 -1.54 0.11
C LYS A 49 -22.26 -0.09 0.59
N PRO A 50 -22.66 0.21 1.83
CA PRO A 50 -22.46 1.53 2.41
C PRO A 50 -20.97 1.89 2.44
N LEU A 51 -20.69 3.19 2.43
CA LEU A 51 -19.35 3.69 2.67
C LEU A 51 -18.88 3.22 4.06
N PRO A 52 -17.63 2.73 4.18
CA PRO A 52 -17.07 2.29 5.44
C PRO A 52 -16.80 3.50 6.33
N GLU A 53 -16.64 3.26 7.62
CA GLU A 53 -16.27 4.31 8.55
C GLU A 53 -14.83 4.78 8.29
N GLU A 54 -14.56 6.07 8.55
CA GLU A 54 -13.24 6.67 8.37
C GLU A 54 -12.13 5.88 9.08
N GLU A 55 -12.42 5.36 10.27
CA GLU A 55 -11.49 4.54 11.05
C GLU A 55 -11.09 3.23 10.34
N ASP A 56 -12.04 2.58 9.64
CA ASP A 56 -11.77 1.34 8.91
C ASP A 56 -10.93 1.59 7.66
N VAL A 57 -11.20 2.70 6.96
CA VAL A 57 -10.41 3.13 5.79
C VAL A 57 -8.99 3.48 6.23
N ARG A 58 -8.82 4.15 7.38
CA ARG A 58 -7.52 4.50 7.94
C ARG A 58 -6.71 3.27 8.33
N LYS A 59 -7.33 2.29 8.99
CA LYS A 59 -6.65 1.02 9.29
C LYS A 59 -6.19 0.33 8.01
N GLY A 60 -7.00 0.40 6.95
CA GLY A 60 -6.62 -0.15 5.66
C GLY A 60 -5.43 0.55 5.01
N GLU A 61 -5.33 1.87 5.14
CA GLU A 61 -4.17 2.64 4.70
C GLU A 61 -2.91 2.30 5.51
N GLU A 62 -2.99 2.30 6.85
CA GLU A 62 -1.85 1.97 7.71
C GLU A 62 -1.34 0.54 7.49
N MET A 63 -2.26 -0.39 7.18
CA MET A 63 -1.92 -1.78 6.86
C MET A 63 -1.49 -1.98 5.41
N TYR A 64 -1.80 -1.02 4.52
CA TYR A 64 -1.37 -1.08 3.14
C TYR A 64 0.13 -0.82 3.07
N LYS A 65 0.87 -1.93 2.95
CA LYS A 65 2.24 -1.88 2.46
C LYS A 65 2.13 -1.73 0.95
N PRO A 66 2.53 -0.60 0.35
CA PRO A 66 2.59 -0.52 -1.10
C PRO A 66 3.37 -1.73 -1.61
N PRO A 67 2.93 -2.38 -2.70
CA PRO A 67 3.69 -3.45 -3.29
C PRO A 67 5.12 -2.96 -3.49
N MET A 68 6.07 -3.64 -2.87
CA MET A 68 7.48 -3.27 -2.93
C MET A 68 7.83 -3.04 -4.40
N SER A 69 8.42 -1.88 -4.69
CA SER A 69 8.77 -1.56 -6.07
C SER A 69 9.65 -2.68 -6.62
N GLN A 70 9.58 -2.95 -7.93
CA GLN A 70 10.41 -4.01 -8.52
C GLN A 70 11.90 -3.77 -8.19
N ILE A 71 12.32 -2.50 -8.09
CA ILE A 71 13.68 -2.08 -7.72
C ILE A 71 14.00 -2.44 -6.27
N ASP A 72 13.10 -2.14 -5.32
CA ASP A 72 13.33 -2.46 -3.91
C ASP A 72 13.31 -3.97 -3.66
N ARG A 73 12.47 -4.70 -4.40
CA ARG A 73 12.43 -6.16 -4.36
C ARG A 73 13.71 -6.77 -4.94
N ILE A 74 14.28 -6.17 -5.99
CA ILE A 74 15.59 -6.56 -6.54
C ILE A 74 16.68 -6.30 -5.49
N ARG A 75 16.69 -5.13 -4.83
CA ARG A 75 17.66 -4.82 -3.78
C ARG A 75 17.61 -5.80 -2.60
N GLU A 76 16.41 -6.15 -2.15
CA GLU A 76 16.25 -7.13 -1.08
C GLU A 76 16.78 -8.52 -1.50
N LEU A 77 16.50 -8.93 -2.74
CA LEU A 77 17.03 -10.17 -3.30
C LEU A 77 18.57 -10.13 -3.42
N GLU A 78 19.16 -9.00 -3.82
CA GLU A 78 20.61 -8.82 -3.88
C GLU A 78 21.25 -8.96 -2.48
N GLU A 79 20.64 -8.38 -1.45
CA GLU A 79 21.10 -8.54 -0.06
C GLU A 79 20.99 -9.99 0.42
N GLN A 80 19.90 -10.69 0.06
CA GLN A 80 19.72 -12.10 0.41
C GLN A 80 20.76 -12.98 -0.30
N VAL A 81 21.01 -12.74 -1.59
CA VAL A 81 22.04 -13.46 -2.36
C VAL A 81 23.42 -13.22 -1.75
N LYS A 82 23.74 -11.98 -1.36
CA LYS A 82 25.02 -11.67 -0.70
C LYS A 82 25.19 -12.44 0.62
N LYS A 83 24.16 -12.48 1.47
CA LYS A 83 24.18 -13.27 2.72
C LYS A 83 24.36 -14.76 2.45
N LEU A 84 23.69 -15.30 1.42
CA LEU A 84 23.86 -16.70 1.03
C LEU A 84 25.30 -16.97 0.55
N GLN A 85 25.89 -16.05 -0.22
CA GLN A 85 27.28 -16.17 -0.67
C GLN A 85 28.25 -16.22 0.52
N GLU A 86 28.07 -15.34 1.51
CA GLU A 86 28.89 -15.33 2.72
C GLU A 86 28.77 -16.63 3.55
N ILE A 87 27.57 -17.23 3.57
CA ILE A 87 27.35 -18.54 4.21
C ILE A 87 28.08 -19.64 3.43
N ILE A 88 27.98 -19.65 2.10
CA ILE A 88 28.67 -20.62 1.25
C ILE A 88 30.19 -20.51 1.44
N ASP A 89 30.75 -19.30 1.42
CA ASP A 89 32.19 -19.08 1.60
C ASP A 89 32.69 -19.58 2.96
N LYS A 90 31.89 -19.39 4.03
CA LYS A 90 32.19 -19.95 5.35
C LYS A 90 32.19 -21.47 5.33
N LEU A 91 31.17 -22.08 4.73
CA LEU A 91 31.05 -23.54 4.64
C LEU A 91 32.17 -24.16 3.80
N MET A 92 32.59 -23.50 2.71
CA MET A 92 33.71 -23.94 1.88
C MET A 92 35.03 -23.90 2.65
N LYS A 93 35.30 -22.81 3.38
CA LYS A 93 36.48 -22.69 4.26
C LYS A 93 36.51 -23.75 5.36
N GLU A 94 35.37 -24.02 5.99
CA GLU A 94 35.27 -25.04 7.05
C GLU A 94 35.48 -26.47 6.53
N LYS A 95 35.10 -26.75 5.28
CA LYS A 95 35.22 -28.08 4.67
C LYS A 95 36.51 -28.31 3.90
N GLY A 96 37.40 -27.31 3.80
CA GLY A 96 38.71 -27.44 3.16
C GLY A 96 38.66 -27.62 1.64
N PHE A 97 37.61 -27.10 0.99
CA PHE A 97 37.52 -26.99 -0.47
C PHE A 97 38.19 -25.72 -0.98
#